data_AF-A0A1G4VVT9-F1
#
_entry.id   AF-A0A1G4VVT9-F1
#
_cell.length_a   1.000
_cell.length_b   1.000
_cell.length_c   1.000
_cell.angle_alpha   90.00
_cell.angle_beta   90.00
_cell.angle_gamma   90.00
#
_symmetry.space_group_name_H-M   'P 1'
#
loop_
_entity.id
_entity.type
_entity.pdbx_description
1 polymer ?
#
loop_
_entity_poly.entity_id
_entity_poly.type
_entity_poly.pdbx_seq_one_letter_code
_entity_poly.pdbx_strand_id
1 'polypeptide(L)'
;MTIKEFASLCGCNPQTLRYYDHTNLLKPVKVDEWTGYRYYDEEQALSFVKIKNLQTAGFTIEEIKALLDASDEEVYDAFTAKIEEQRDRLQKMLDLRQSYQNEMAQMKIKIKEVVDSIKKDMADYDPTEEFGMDKATYDKHTADVTKMFEDMLDETNIENVKLPGDTEDYDKKVDIDKEFLKNPVWEVVYENHGWDFVKDFYDKFSQLEDGKEYSLLFLVREDKSNRTGFSNTIMSMLLDSNEGKNRKLNCNVYFSEDNKNHFWLLKKRV
;
A
#
# COMPACT_ATOMS: atom_id res chain seq x y z
N MET A 1 -21.39 -24.79 -46.08
CA MET A 1 -20.09 -25.34 -45.60
C MET A 1 -20.24 -25.86 -44.17
N THR A 2 -19.53 -26.93 -43.78
CA THR A 2 -19.46 -27.36 -42.38
C THR A 2 -18.72 -26.34 -41.51
N ILE A 3 -18.94 -26.34 -40.19
CA ILE A 3 -18.22 -25.45 -39.27
C ILE A 3 -16.70 -25.51 -39.40
N LYS A 4 -16.11 -26.67 -39.75
CA LYS A 4 -14.66 -26.81 -39.94
C LYS A 4 -14.19 -26.09 -41.20
N GLU A 5 -14.90 -26.27 -42.30
CA GLU A 5 -14.60 -25.62 -43.58
C GLU A 5 -14.78 -24.11 -43.47
N PHE A 6 -15.87 -23.65 -42.85
CA PHE A 6 -16.11 -22.22 -42.64
C PHE A 6 -15.08 -21.60 -41.69
N ALA A 7 -14.70 -22.29 -40.62
CA ALA A 7 -13.62 -21.83 -39.74
C ALA A 7 -12.30 -21.69 -40.49
N SER A 8 -11.98 -22.64 -41.38
CA SER A 8 -10.80 -22.57 -42.23
C SER A 8 -10.85 -21.40 -43.21
N LEU A 9 -12.01 -21.15 -43.83
CA LEU A 9 -12.23 -20.00 -44.73
C LEU A 9 -12.01 -18.66 -43.99
N CYS A 10 -12.57 -18.54 -42.79
CA CYS A 10 -12.50 -17.34 -41.97
C CYS A 10 -11.20 -17.21 -41.13
N GLY A 11 -10.26 -18.15 -41.26
CA GLY A 11 -9.00 -18.13 -40.53
C GLY A 11 -9.16 -18.21 -39.00
N CYS A 12 -10.18 -18.91 -38.51
CA CYS A 12 -10.47 -19.01 -37.08
C CYS A 12 -10.60 -20.47 -36.64
N ASN A 13 -10.72 -20.69 -35.32
CA ASN A 13 -11.00 -22.02 -34.80
C ASN A 13 -12.52 -22.28 -34.76
N PRO A 14 -12.98 -23.55 -34.88
CA PRO A 14 -14.39 -23.89 -34.77
C PRO A 14 -15.05 -23.51 -33.44
N GLN A 15 -14.28 -23.35 -32.35
CA GLN A 15 -14.82 -22.93 -31.06
C GLN A 15 -15.27 -21.46 -31.08
N THR A 16 -14.59 -20.59 -31.83
CA THR A 16 -14.99 -19.19 -32.05
C THR A 16 -16.38 -19.12 -32.67
N LEU A 17 -16.66 -19.95 -33.67
CA LEU A 17 -17.97 -20.00 -34.32
C LEU A 17 -19.06 -20.58 -33.40
N ARG A 18 -18.74 -21.59 -32.58
CA ARG A 18 -19.65 -22.09 -31.54
C ARG A 18 -19.96 -21.02 -30.50
N TYR A 19 -18.96 -20.23 -30.11
CA TYR A 19 -19.13 -19.11 -29.20
C TYR A 19 -20.01 -18.01 -29.82
N TYR A 20 -19.82 -17.70 -31.11
CA TYR A 20 -20.66 -16.71 -31.80
C TYR A 20 -22.10 -17.18 -31.99
N ASP A 21 -22.30 -18.47 -32.25
CA ASP A 21 -23.64 -19.07 -32.25
C ASP A 21 -24.29 -18.95 -30.86
N HIS A 22 -23.59 -19.37 -29.81
CA HIS A 22 -24.08 -19.31 -28.43
C HIS A 22 -24.41 -17.89 -27.97
N THR A 23 -23.60 -16.91 -28.36
CA THR A 23 -23.83 -15.50 -28.03
C THR A 23 -24.84 -14.82 -28.96
N ASN A 24 -25.42 -15.53 -29.93
CA ASN A 24 -26.29 -14.96 -30.98
C ASN A 24 -25.61 -13.85 -31.80
N LEU A 25 -24.29 -13.93 -31.98
CA LEU A 25 -23.51 -12.99 -32.78
C LEU A 25 -23.39 -13.43 -34.25
N LEU A 26 -23.24 -14.73 -34.50
CA LEU A 26 -23.25 -15.29 -35.86
C LEU A 26 -23.84 -16.69 -35.81
N LYS A 27 -25.11 -16.82 -36.22
CA LYS A 27 -25.82 -18.09 -36.22
C LYS A 27 -25.52 -18.90 -37.48
N PRO A 28 -25.39 -20.23 -37.39
CA PRO A 28 -25.36 -21.08 -38.58
C PRO A 28 -26.70 -20.96 -39.34
N VAL A 29 -26.66 -21.04 -40.67
CA VAL A 29 -27.88 -21.09 -41.51
C VAL A 29 -28.67 -22.36 -41.23
N LYS A 30 -27.99 -23.46 -40.90
CA LYS A 30 -28.62 -24.73 -40.56
C LYS A 30 -27.89 -25.45 -39.43
N VAL A 31 -28.67 -26.03 -38.52
CA VAL A 31 -28.22 -27.02 -37.55
C VAL A 31 -28.92 -28.33 -37.88
N ASP A 32 -28.17 -29.40 -38.06
CA ASP A 32 -28.71 -30.74 -38.27
C ASP A 32 -29.31 -31.28 -36.97
N GLU A 33 -30.60 -31.63 -37.00
CA GLU A 33 -31.36 -32.01 -35.80
C GLU A 33 -30.92 -33.35 -35.18
N TRP A 34 -30.35 -34.25 -35.99
CA TRP A 34 -29.97 -35.60 -35.55
C TRP A 34 -28.54 -35.67 -35.05
N THR A 35 -27.65 -34.88 -35.65
CA THR A 35 -26.21 -34.94 -35.42
C THR A 35 -25.65 -33.69 -34.73
N GLY A 36 -26.41 -32.59 -34.69
CA GLY A 36 -25.99 -31.30 -34.13
C GLY A 36 -24.93 -30.56 -34.97
N TYR A 37 -24.66 -31.02 -36.19
CA TYR A 37 -23.72 -30.38 -37.10
C TYR A 37 -24.22 -29.01 -37.55
N ARG A 38 -23.31 -28.03 -37.58
CA ARG A 38 -23.58 -26.65 -37.97
C ARG A 38 -23.08 -26.38 -39.37
N TYR A 39 -23.90 -25.68 -40.15
CA TYR A 39 -23.62 -25.30 -41.50
C TYR A 39 -23.76 -23.79 -41.68
N TYR A 40 -22.78 -23.20 -42.35
CA TYR A 40 -22.69 -21.77 -42.63
C TYR A 40 -22.61 -21.56 -44.15
N ASP A 41 -23.17 -20.45 -44.63
CA ASP A 41 -23.10 -20.05 -46.02
C ASP A 41 -21.93 -19.09 -46.26
N GLU A 42 -21.45 -19.03 -47.51
CA GLU A 42 -20.28 -18.22 -47.89
C GLU A 42 -20.52 -16.72 -47.63
N GLU A 43 -21.74 -16.23 -47.81
CA GLU A 43 -22.12 -14.83 -47.55
C GLU A 43 -21.90 -14.44 -46.08
N GLN A 44 -22.02 -15.39 -45.14
CA GLN A 44 -21.78 -15.15 -43.71
C GLN A 44 -20.31 -14.85 -43.41
N ALA A 45 -19.38 -15.13 -44.34
CA ALA A 45 -17.97 -14.76 -44.18
C ALA A 45 -17.79 -13.23 -44.13
N LEU A 46 -18.62 -12.47 -44.85
CA LEU A 46 -18.59 -11.00 -44.80
C LEU A 46 -19.02 -10.49 -43.41
N SER A 47 -20.09 -11.06 -42.84
CA SER A 47 -20.50 -10.77 -41.46
C SER A 47 -19.41 -11.13 -40.47
N PHE A 48 -18.72 -12.26 -40.66
CA PHE A 48 -17.59 -12.65 -39.82
C PHE A 48 -16.45 -11.62 -39.86
N VAL A 49 -16.10 -11.12 -41.05
CA VAL A 49 -15.07 -10.07 -41.21
C VAL A 49 -15.49 -8.78 -40.49
N LYS A 50 -16.75 -8.36 -40.63
CA LYS A 50 -17.31 -7.18 -39.93
C LYS A 50 -17.22 -7.36 -38.40
N ILE A 51 -17.64 -8.50 -37.87
CA ILE A 51 -17.53 -8.85 -36.44
C ILE A 51 -16.07 -8.74 -35.98
N LYS A 52 -15.12 -9.30 -36.73
CA LYS A 52 -13.71 -9.31 -36.34
C LYS A 52 -13.08 -7.93 -36.32
N ASN A 53 -13.40 -7.09 -37.30
CA ASN A 53 -12.91 -5.72 -37.33
C ASN A 53 -13.45 -4.89 -36.15
N LEU A 54 -14.74 -5.00 -35.84
CA LEU A 54 -15.35 -4.33 -34.69
C LEU A 54 -14.77 -4.84 -33.36
N GLN A 55 -14.57 -6.16 -33.20
CA GLN A 55 -13.89 -6.69 -32.01
C GLN A 55 -12.48 -6.13 -31.85
N THR A 56 -11.72 -6.06 -32.93
CA THR A 56 -10.34 -5.56 -32.92
C THR A 56 -10.30 -4.07 -32.56
N ALA A 57 -11.32 -3.32 -32.96
CA ALA A 57 -11.48 -1.91 -32.60
C ALA A 57 -11.98 -1.69 -31.15
N GLY A 58 -12.20 -2.76 -30.38
CA GLY A 58 -12.55 -2.68 -28.96
C GLY A 58 -14.05 -2.56 -28.68
N PHE A 59 -14.91 -2.87 -29.67
CA PHE A 59 -16.34 -3.00 -29.41
C PHE A 59 -16.67 -4.31 -28.68
N THR A 60 -17.60 -4.21 -27.74
CA THR A 60 -18.19 -5.34 -26.99
C THR A 60 -19.10 -6.17 -27.89
N ILE A 61 -19.41 -7.39 -27.47
CA ILE A 61 -20.29 -8.29 -28.24
C ILE A 61 -21.68 -7.68 -28.41
N GLU A 62 -22.16 -6.97 -27.40
CA GLU A 62 -23.43 -6.25 -27.39
C GLU A 62 -23.46 -5.10 -28.40
N GLU A 63 -22.42 -4.26 -28.41
CA GLU A 63 -22.28 -3.18 -29.41
C GLU A 63 -22.20 -3.76 -30.83
N ILE A 64 -21.44 -4.83 -31.02
CA ILE A 64 -21.28 -5.46 -32.35
C ILE A 64 -22.63 -5.97 -32.86
N LYS A 65 -23.45 -6.59 -32.03
CA LYS A 65 -24.79 -7.06 -32.45
C LYS A 65 -25.64 -5.92 -33.01
N ALA A 66 -25.63 -4.76 -32.35
CA ALA A 66 -26.36 -3.59 -32.82
C ALA A 66 -25.81 -3.07 -34.16
N LEU A 67 -24.50 -3.19 -34.38
CA LEU A 67 -23.82 -2.69 -35.58
C LEU A 67 -23.84 -3.66 -36.77
N LEU A 68 -24.21 -4.93 -36.58
CA LEU A 68 -24.19 -5.90 -37.68
C LEU A 68 -25.20 -5.54 -38.77
N ASP A 69 -26.41 -5.19 -38.37
CA ASP A 69 -27.53 -4.82 -39.26
C ASP A 69 -27.63 -3.30 -39.49
N ALA A 70 -26.74 -2.51 -38.89
CA ALA A 70 -26.67 -1.07 -39.06
C ALA A 70 -26.10 -0.67 -40.42
N SER A 71 -26.53 0.50 -40.90
CA SER A 71 -26.01 1.16 -42.09
C SER A 71 -24.53 1.53 -41.94
N ASP A 72 -23.84 1.75 -43.07
CA ASP A 72 -22.43 2.14 -43.04
C ASP A 72 -22.21 3.45 -42.27
N GLU A 73 -23.13 4.41 -42.39
CA GLU A 73 -23.09 5.69 -41.66
C GLU A 73 -23.14 5.47 -40.14
N GLU A 74 -24.08 4.66 -39.65
CA GLU A 74 -24.19 4.31 -38.23
C GLU A 74 -22.94 3.58 -37.71
N VAL A 75 -22.31 2.74 -38.54
CA VAL A 75 -21.05 2.08 -38.20
C VAL A 75 -19.92 3.11 -38.09
N TYR A 76 -19.80 4.05 -39.03
CA TYR A 76 -18.78 5.11 -38.98
C TYR A 76 -18.96 6.02 -37.76
N ASP A 77 -20.19 6.37 -37.40
CA ASP A 77 -20.49 7.16 -36.21
C ASP A 77 -20.09 6.40 -34.94
N ALA A 78 -20.38 5.10 -34.86
CA ALA A 78 -19.96 4.27 -33.75
C ALA A 78 -18.42 4.20 -33.61
N PHE A 79 -17.69 4.08 -34.73
CA PHE A 79 -16.23 4.15 -34.72
C PHE A 79 -15.71 5.51 -34.23
N THR A 80 -16.32 6.60 -34.68
CA THR A 80 -15.94 7.96 -34.26
C THR A 80 -16.13 8.12 -32.76
N ALA A 81 -17.29 7.71 -32.23
CA ALA A 81 -17.57 7.72 -30.80
C ALA A 81 -16.58 6.84 -30.01
N LYS A 82 -16.22 5.66 -30.52
CA LYS A 82 -15.25 4.76 -29.87
C LYS A 82 -13.86 5.38 -29.81
N ILE A 83 -13.44 6.06 -30.89
CA ILE A 83 -12.14 6.74 -30.94
C ILE A 83 -12.11 7.88 -29.89
N GLU A 84 -13.18 8.66 -29.78
CA GLU A 84 -13.29 9.72 -28.77
C GLU A 84 -13.26 9.14 -27.35
N GLU A 85 -14.02 8.07 -27.08
CA GLU A 85 -14.01 7.36 -25.80
C GLU A 85 -12.57 6.91 -25.42
N GLN A 86 -11.84 6.31 -26.36
CA GLN A 86 -10.46 5.87 -26.11
C GLN A 86 -9.49 7.04 -25.90
N ARG A 87 -9.66 8.15 -26.62
CA ARG A 87 -8.86 9.38 -26.42
C ARG A 87 -9.08 9.95 -25.04
N ASP A 88 -10.33 10.06 -24.60
CA ASP A 88 -10.67 10.55 -23.26
C ASP A 88 -10.11 9.64 -22.16
N ARG A 89 -10.18 8.32 -22.36
CA ARG A 89 -9.60 7.35 -21.42
C ARG A 89 -8.09 7.49 -21.34
N LEU A 90 -7.42 7.65 -22.48
CA LEU A 90 -5.97 7.87 -22.52
C LEU A 90 -5.58 9.17 -21.82
N GLN A 91 -6.33 10.25 -22.06
CA GLN A 91 -6.07 11.55 -21.42
C GLN A 91 -6.20 11.43 -19.89
N LYS A 92 -7.28 10.81 -19.39
CA LYS A 92 -7.46 10.56 -17.95
C LYS A 92 -6.30 9.77 -17.33
N MET A 93 -5.76 8.78 -18.05
CA MET A 93 -4.59 8.02 -17.58
C MET A 93 -3.32 8.87 -17.53
N LEU A 94 -3.13 9.76 -18.51
CA LEU A 94 -1.99 10.70 -18.51
C LEU A 94 -2.10 11.70 -17.34
N ASP A 95 -3.29 12.24 -17.11
CA ASP A 95 -3.53 13.18 -16.01
C ASP A 95 -3.29 12.50 -14.65
N LEU A 96 -3.77 11.27 -14.46
CA LEU A 96 -3.54 10.49 -13.25
C LEU A 96 -2.05 10.23 -13.03
N ARG A 97 -1.31 9.86 -14.09
CA ARG A 97 0.13 9.66 -14.02
C ARG A 97 0.85 10.94 -13.57
N GLN A 98 0.45 12.09 -14.09
CA GLN A 98 1.06 13.37 -13.73
C GLN A 98 0.73 13.76 -12.28
N SER A 99 -0.51 13.57 -11.83
CA SER A 99 -0.92 13.78 -10.43
C SER A 99 -0.09 12.93 -9.49
N TYR A 100 0.01 11.63 -9.78
CA TYR A 100 0.81 10.68 -9.00
C TYR A 100 2.28 11.12 -8.89
N GLN A 101 2.90 11.52 -9.99
CA GLN A 101 4.29 12.01 -9.97
C GLN A 101 4.46 13.26 -9.10
N ASN A 102 3.52 14.21 -9.20
CA ASN A 102 3.54 15.42 -8.39
C ASN A 102 3.35 15.12 -6.90
N GLU A 103 2.35 14.31 -6.56
CA GLU A 103 2.06 13.90 -5.19
C GLU A 103 3.25 13.16 -4.56
N MET A 104 3.89 12.25 -5.29
CA MET A 104 5.09 11.55 -4.83
C MET A 104 6.27 12.51 -4.62
N ALA A 105 6.48 13.47 -5.52
CA ALA A 105 7.55 14.46 -5.36
C ALA A 105 7.30 15.35 -4.12
N GLN A 106 6.06 15.81 -3.92
CA GLN A 106 5.68 16.60 -2.75
C GLN A 106 5.82 15.79 -1.46
N MET A 107 5.43 14.52 -1.46
CA MET A 107 5.59 13.65 -0.30
C MET A 107 7.06 13.49 0.07
N LYS A 108 7.96 13.29 -0.91
CA LYS A 108 9.41 13.23 -0.65
C LYS A 108 9.95 14.50 0.02
N ILE A 109 9.48 15.67 -0.40
CA ILE A 109 9.86 16.95 0.22
C ILE A 109 9.40 16.99 1.68
N LYS A 110 8.12 16.67 1.94
CA LYS A 110 7.57 16.65 3.30
C LYS A 110 8.31 15.67 4.22
N ILE A 111 8.61 14.46 3.74
CA ILE A 111 9.37 13.48 4.53
C ILE A 111 10.74 14.05 4.89
N LYS A 112 11.42 14.68 3.93
CA LYS A 112 12.72 15.32 4.19
C LYS A 112 12.61 16.43 5.24
N GLU A 113 11.59 17.27 5.18
CA GLU A 113 11.35 18.31 6.18
C GLU A 113 11.12 17.72 7.59
N VAL A 114 10.37 16.61 7.70
CA VAL A 114 10.18 15.89 8.96
C VAL A 114 11.51 15.34 9.48
N VAL A 115 12.31 14.70 8.62
CA VAL A 115 13.64 14.18 9.00
C VAL A 115 14.55 15.30 9.47
N ASP A 116 14.58 16.44 8.77
CA ASP A 116 15.38 17.60 9.17
C ASP A 116 14.90 18.19 10.51
N SER A 117 13.59 18.18 10.79
CA SER A 117 13.04 18.56 12.10
C SER A 117 13.47 17.60 13.20
N ILE A 118 13.42 16.28 12.96
CA ILE A 118 13.87 15.27 13.93
C ILE A 118 15.36 15.46 14.22
N LYS A 119 16.20 15.66 13.19
CA LYS A 119 17.64 15.93 13.35
C LYS A 119 17.89 17.13 14.26
N LYS A 120 17.12 18.20 14.07
CA LYS A 120 17.22 19.40 14.91
C LYS A 120 16.80 19.13 16.35
N ASP A 121 15.63 18.52 16.56
CA ASP A 121 15.12 18.21 17.90
C ASP A 121 16.07 17.29 18.67
N MET A 122 16.69 16.32 17.97
CA MET A 122 17.70 15.44 18.54
C MET A 122 18.98 16.20 18.88
N ALA A 123 19.45 17.11 18.04
CA ALA A 123 20.65 17.92 18.32
C ALA A 123 20.47 18.86 19.53
N ASP A 124 19.25 19.34 19.75
CA ASP A 124 18.88 20.21 20.88
C ASP A 124 18.56 19.42 22.17
N TYR A 125 18.57 18.08 22.13
CA TYR A 125 18.27 17.21 23.28
C TYR A 125 19.54 16.82 24.05
N ASP A 126 19.49 16.96 25.39
CA ASP A 126 20.53 16.46 26.30
C ASP A 126 20.09 15.13 26.95
N PRO A 127 20.66 13.98 26.56
CA PRO A 127 20.28 12.68 27.10
C PRO A 127 21.00 12.34 28.42
N THR A 128 21.90 13.20 28.91
CA THR A 128 22.83 12.85 30.00
C THR A 128 22.10 12.51 31.28
N GLU A 129 21.13 13.32 31.70
CA GLU A 129 20.37 13.05 32.93
C GLU A 129 19.43 11.86 32.77
N GLU A 130 18.71 11.79 31.64
CA GLU A 130 17.65 10.82 31.41
C GLU A 130 18.16 9.40 31.15
N PHE A 131 19.16 9.29 30.27
CA PHE A 131 19.69 8.04 29.76
C PHE A 131 21.10 7.74 30.26
N GLY A 132 21.77 8.68 30.93
CA GLY A 132 23.15 8.51 31.37
C GLY A 132 24.15 8.45 30.21
N MET A 133 23.77 8.94 29.03
CA MET A 133 24.61 8.91 27.83
C MET A 133 25.51 10.13 27.75
N ASP A 134 26.76 9.91 27.39
CA ASP A 134 27.62 11.03 26.99
C ASP A 134 27.32 11.49 25.56
N LYS A 135 27.78 12.70 25.25
CA LYS A 135 27.56 13.32 23.93
C LYS A 135 28.12 12.48 22.78
N ALA A 136 29.28 11.85 22.95
CA ALA A 136 29.90 11.07 21.87
C ALA A 136 29.06 9.82 21.51
N THR A 137 28.51 9.16 22.52
CA THR A 137 27.59 8.02 22.37
C THR A 137 26.30 8.48 21.73
N TYR A 138 25.75 9.61 22.16
CA TYR A 138 24.51 10.15 21.61
C TYR A 138 24.65 10.65 20.15
N ASP A 139 25.78 11.26 19.80
CA ASP A 139 26.06 11.70 18.43
C ASP A 139 26.10 10.48 17.48
N LYS A 140 26.63 9.34 17.93
CA LYS A 140 26.59 8.08 17.18
C LYS A 140 25.14 7.62 16.96
N HIS A 141 24.34 7.55 18.01
CA HIS A 141 22.92 7.18 17.94
C HIS A 141 22.12 8.09 16.99
N THR A 142 22.40 9.39 17.00
CA THR A 142 21.77 10.37 16.11
C THR A 142 22.16 10.13 14.65
N ALA A 143 23.42 9.77 14.39
CA ALA A 143 23.88 9.41 13.05
C ALA A 143 23.22 8.13 12.53
N ASP A 144 23.04 7.11 13.39
CA ASP A 144 22.39 5.86 13.02
C ASP A 144 20.90 6.05 12.68
N VAL A 145 20.18 6.85 13.48
CA VAL A 145 18.77 7.23 13.18
C VAL A 145 18.68 8.05 11.89
N THR A 146 19.59 9.00 11.71
CA THR A 146 19.67 9.81 10.47
C THR A 146 19.86 8.92 9.24
N LYS A 147 20.80 7.99 9.31
CA LYS A 147 21.10 7.08 8.20
C LYS A 147 19.90 6.18 7.88
N MET A 148 19.22 5.66 8.90
CA MET A 148 17.99 4.88 8.71
C MET A 148 16.93 5.65 7.91
N PHE A 149 16.73 6.94 8.20
CA PHE A 149 15.79 7.77 7.44
C PHE A 149 16.27 8.06 6.01
N GLU A 150 17.56 8.25 5.81
CA GLU A 150 18.15 8.46 4.47
C GLU A 150 18.02 7.20 3.60
N ASP A 151 18.31 6.02 4.15
CA ASP A 151 18.14 4.74 3.47
C ASP A 151 16.67 4.50 3.08
N MET A 152 15.71 4.88 3.94
CA MET A 152 14.27 4.81 3.65
C MET A 152 13.82 5.75 2.52
N LEU A 153 14.53 6.85 2.30
CA LEU A 153 14.22 7.84 1.25
C LEU A 153 14.79 7.43 -0.12
N ASP A 154 15.91 6.71 -0.13
CA ASP A 154 16.59 6.27 -1.34
C ASP A 154 15.97 5.00 -1.95
N GLU A 155 15.44 4.09 -1.11
CA GLU A 155 14.74 2.91 -1.60
C GLU A 155 13.28 3.22 -1.94
N THR A 156 12.89 3.02 -3.19
CA THR A 156 11.49 3.10 -3.68
C THR A 156 10.59 1.98 -3.14
N ASN A 157 10.85 1.49 -1.92
CA ASN A 157 10.17 0.39 -1.26
C ASN A 157 9.29 0.91 -0.10
N ILE A 158 8.32 1.76 -0.46
CA ILE A 158 7.36 2.40 0.46
C ILE A 158 6.32 1.38 1.00
N GLU A 159 6.55 0.07 0.89
CA GLU A 159 5.59 -0.92 1.39
C GLU A 159 5.67 -1.15 2.91
N ASN A 160 6.71 -0.66 3.60
CA ASN A 160 6.85 -0.86 5.06
C ASN A 160 7.26 0.37 5.86
N VAL A 161 7.29 1.56 5.26
CA VAL A 161 7.64 2.76 6.02
C VAL A 161 6.41 3.25 6.80
N LYS A 162 6.25 2.76 8.04
CA LYS A 162 5.51 3.51 9.06
C LYS A 162 6.40 4.65 9.53
N LEU A 163 6.40 5.75 8.78
CA LEU A 163 6.85 7.02 9.34
C LEU A 163 5.95 7.31 10.55
N PRO A 164 6.50 7.85 11.66
CA PRO A 164 5.68 8.54 12.63
C PRO A 164 4.96 9.65 11.87
N GLY A 165 3.68 9.42 11.60
CA GLY A 165 2.87 10.21 10.69
C GLY A 165 2.77 11.66 11.15
N ASP A 166 2.44 12.50 10.17
CA ASP A 166 2.08 13.92 10.25
C ASP A 166 1.94 14.48 11.67
N THR A 167 2.67 15.58 11.88
CA THR A 167 2.84 16.43 13.07
C THR A 167 1.54 17.02 13.67
N GLU A 168 0.39 16.39 13.48
CA GLU A 168 -0.89 16.73 14.12
C GLU A 168 -1.51 15.58 14.94
N ASP A 169 -0.98 14.34 14.90
CA ASP A 169 -1.62 13.19 15.57
C ASP A 169 -1.03 12.79 16.94
N TYR A 170 0.08 13.38 17.37
CA TYR A 170 0.66 13.14 18.71
C TYR A 170 -0.21 13.68 19.86
N ASP A 171 -1.18 14.53 19.54
CA ASP A 171 -2.12 15.13 20.50
C ASP A 171 -3.53 14.53 20.41
N LYS A 172 -3.77 13.55 19.52
CA LYS A 172 -5.00 12.76 19.65
C LYS A 172 -4.93 11.98 20.95
N LYS A 173 -6.00 12.09 21.71
CA LYS A 173 -6.20 11.34 22.94
C LYS A 173 -6.29 9.85 22.60
N VAL A 174 -5.16 9.15 22.70
CA VAL A 174 -5.11 7.69 22.51
C VAL A 174 -5.77 7.03 23.72
N ASP A 175 -6.75 6.17 23.45
CA ASP A 175 -7.33 5.33 24.49
C ASP A 175 -6.36 4.17 24.76
N ILE A 176 -5.41 4.43 25.66
CA ILE A 176 -4.33 3.52 26.04
C ILE A 176 -4.88 2.16 26.51
N ASP A 177 -6.02 2.19 27.20
CA ASP A 177 -6.73 1.00 27.65
C ASP A 177 -7.19 0.18 26.45
N LYS A 178 -7.89 0.79 25.49
CA LYS A 178 -8.43 0.10 24.33
C LYS A 178 -7.35 -0.38 23.36
N GLU A 179 -6.32 0.43 23.12
CA GLU A 179 -5.30 0.12 22.10
C GLU A 179 -4.22 -0.81 22.62
N PHE A 180 -3.87 -0.72 23.90
CA PHE A 180 -2.71 -1.41 24.46
C PHE A 180 -3.07 -2.29 25.66
N LEU A 181 -3.52 -1.70 26.77
CA LEU A 181 -3.53 -2.40 28.07
C LEU A 181 -4.63 -3.48 28.18
N LYS A 182 -5.81 -3.24 27.60
CA LYS A 182 -6.93 -4.18 27.55
C LYS A 182 -7.06 -4.87 26.20
N ASN A 183 -6.15 -4.58 25.26
CA ASN A 183 -6.15 -5.20 23.95
C ASN A 183 -5.75 -6.68 24.09
N PRO A 184 -6.59 -7.64 23.65
CA PRO A 184 -6.30 -9.08 23.82
C PRO A 184 -5.07 -9.57 23.04
N VAL A 185 -4.58 -8.78 22.08
CA VAL A 185 -3.38 -9.10 21.29
C VAL A 185 -2.10 -8.91 22.11
N TRP A 186 -2.12 -8.06 23.14
CA TRP A 186 -0.94 -7.72 23.93
C TRP A 186 -1.00 -8.34 25.33
N GLU A 187 0.17 -8.63 25.87
CA GLU A 187 0.39 -9.08 27.23
C GLU A 187 1.39 -8.13 27.91
N VAL A 188 1.00 -7.55 29.04
CA VAL A 188 1.92 -6.76 29.86
C VAL A 188 2.89 -7.73 30.54
N VAL A 189 4.17 -7.64 30.20
CA VAL A 189 5.22 -8.50 30.77
C VAL A 189 6.12 -7.76 31.77
N TYR A 190 6.09 -6.43 31.76
CA TYR A 190 6.74 -5.59 32.76
C TYR A 190 6.06 -4.22 32.81
N GLU A 191 6.02 -3.59 33.99
CA GLU A 191 5.54 -2.23 34.17
C GLU A 191 6.37 -1.49 35.23
N ASN A 192 6.46 -0.17 35.09
CA ASN A 192 7.13 0.71 36.04
C ASN A 192 6.42 2.06 36.12
N HIS A 193 6.12 2.53 37.32
CA HIS A 193 5.34 3.75 37.54
C HIS A 193 6.03 4.67 38.54
N GLY A 194 5.92 5.98 38.31
CA GLY A 194 6.54 7.01 39.15
C GLY A 194 8.06 7.04 39.07
N TRP A 195 8.64 6.57 37.97
CA TRP A 195 10.09 6.61 37.74
C TRP A 195 10.55 8.03 37.36
N ASP A 196 11.81 8.36 37.66
CA ASP A 196 12.38 9.66 37.34
C ASP A 196 13.23 9.63 36.07
N PHE A 197 14.11 8.63 35.89
CA PHE A 197 14.98 8.53 34.71
C PHE A 197 14.94 7.12 34.10
N VAL A 198 15.02 7.02 32.77
CA VAL A 198 15.04 5.72 32.06
C VAL A 198 16.24 4.86 32.45
N LYS A 199 17.42 5.47 32.64
CA LYS A 199 18.64 4.77 33.03
C LYS A 199 18.51 3.92 34.31
N ASP A 200 17.59 4.30 35.20
CA ASP A 200 17.41 3.63 36.50
C ASP A 200 16.69 2.28 36.40
N PHE A 201 16.06 2.00 35.26
CA PHE A 201 15.30 0.76 35.07
C PHE A 201 15.42 0.13 33.68
N TYR A 202 16.18 0.71 32.76
CA TYR A 202 16.40 0.17 31.41
C TYR A 202 16.88 -1.28 31.41
N ASP A 203 17.83 -1.63 32.28
CA ASP A 203 18.37 -2.98 32.38
C ASP A 203 17.31 -4.05 32.70
N LYS A 204 16.19 -3.65 33.31
CA LYS A 204 15.11 -4.57 33.68
C LYS A 204 14.28 -5.04 32.48
N PHE A 205 14.36 -4.35 31.34
CA PHE A 205 13.60 -4.69 30.13
C PHE A 205 14.48 -4.81 28.86
N SER A 206 15.80 -4.78 28.98
CA SER A 206 16.73 -4.93 27.85
C SER A 206 16.87 -6.37 27.33
N GLN A 207 16.53 -7.36 28.17
CA GLN A 207 16.62 -8.79 27.85
C GLN A 207 15.32 -9.33 27.24
N LEU A 208 15.12 -9.05 25.95
CA LEU A 208 13.96 -9.50 25.19
C LEU A 208 14.24 -10.79 24.41
N GLU A 209 13.27 -11.73 24.41
CA GLU A 209 13.35 -12.99 23.66
C GLU A 209 13.43 -12.74 22.15
N ASP A 210 14.29 -13.51 21.47
CA ASP A 210 14.45 -13.40 20.02
C ASP A 210 13.22 -13.95 19.26
N GLY A 211 12.96 -13.39 18.07
CA GLY A 211 11.83 -13.79 17.22
C GLY A 211 10.44 -13.39 17.74
N LYS A 212 10.37 -12.58 18.81
CA LYS A 212 9.12 -12.06 19.38
C LYS A 212 8.86 -10.61 18.99
N GLU A 213 7.61 -10.18 19.16
CA GLU A 213 7.17 -8.81 18.93
C GLU A 213 6.85 -8.13 20.25
N TYR A 214 7.46 -6.98 20.48
CA TYR A 214 7.31 -6.17 21.69
C TYR A 214 6.91 -4.74 21.36
N SER A 215 6.12 -4.13 22.24
CA SER A 215 5.80 -2.71 22.20
C SER A 215 6.13 -2.09 23.56
N LEU A 216 6.97 -1.05 23.55
CA LEU A 216 7.27 -0.22 24.69
C LEU A 216 6.26 0.93 24.71
N LEU A 217 5.63 1.17 25.85
CA LEU A 217 4.66 2.24 26.03
C LEU A 217 5.12 3.12 27.18
N PHE A 218 5.41 4.39 26.88
CA PHE A 218 5.77 5.41 27.86
C PHE A 218 4.66 6.45 27.94
N LEU A 219 4.19 6.73 29.15
CA LEU A 219 3.45 7.96 29.47
C LEU A 219 4.38 8.82 30.30
N VAL A 220 4.70 10.01 29.83
CA VAL A 220 5.70 10.89 30.47
C VAL A 220 5.08 12.20 30.89
N ARG A 221 5.65 12.80 31.93
CA ARG A 221 5.31 14.17 32.34
C ARG A 221 5.62 15.18 31.22
N GLU A 222 4.90 16.30 31.22
CA GLU A 222 5.11 17.38 30.23
C GLU A 222 6.51 18.01 30.32
N ASP A 223 7.17 17.98 31.48
CA ASP A 223 8.52 18.53 31.67
C ASP A 223 9.61 17.74 30.94
N LYS A 224 9.34 16.49 30.53
CA LYS A 224 10.15 15.73 29.57
C LYS A 224 9.85 16.15 28.12
N SER A 225 9.67 17.46 27.92
CA SER A 225 8.96 18.12 26.80
C SER A 225 9.51 17.86 25.41
N ASN A 226 10.80 17.53 25.28
CA ASN A 226 11.38 17.12 23.99
C ASN A 226 11.09 15.63 23.73
N ARG A 227 9.80 15.32 23.47
CA ARG A 227 9.32 13.97 23.15
C ARG A 227 10.05 13.37 21.95
N THR A 228 10.40 14.17 20.95
CA THR A 228 11.14 13.74 19.76
C THR A 228 12.53 13.23 20.14
N GLY A 229 13.31 14.00 20.91
CA GLY A 229 14.62 13.58 21.41
C GLY A 229 14.52 12.33 22.29
N PHE A 230 13.60 12.31 23.25
CA PHE A 230 13.36 11.17 24.14
C PHE A 230 13.02 9.88 23.38
N SER A 231 12.02 9.94 22.48
CA SER A 231 11.53 8.78 21.74
C SER A 231 12.57 8.25 20.75
N ASN A 232 13.26 9.13 20.01
CA ASN A 232 14.29 8.71 19.07
C ASN A 232 15.55 8.17 19.78
N THR A 233 15.86 8.66 20.99
CA THR A 233 16.92 8.07 21.82
C THR A 233 16.57 6.64 22.20
N ILE A 234 15.35 6.40 22.70
CA ILE A 234 14.88 5.04 23.01
C ILE A 234 14.89 4.16 21.75
N MET A 235 14.42 4.68 20.61
CA MET A 235 14.42 3.93 19.35
C MET A 235 15.84 3.52 18.96
N SER A 236 16.81 4.43 19.06
CA SER A 236 18.21 4.12 18.77
C SER A 236 18.78 3.06 19.71
N MET A 237 18.49 3.15 21.02
CA MET A 237 18.87 2.11 22.00
C MET A 237 18.26 0.75 21.65
N LEU A 238 17.00 0.73 21.20
CA LEU A 238 16.31 -0.49 20.80
C LEU A 238 16.94 -1.09 19.55
N LEU A 239 17.27 -0.28 18.54
CA LEU A 239 17.95 -0.71 17.32
C LEU A 239 19.31 -1.36 17.65
N ASP A 240 20.13 -0.70 18.45
CA ASP A 240 21.43 -1.24 18.92
C ASP A 240 21.24 -2.56 19.66
N SER A 241 20.25 -2.63 20.56
CA SER A 241 19.98 -3.86 21.30
C SER A 241 19.56 -5.03 20.39
N ASN A 242 19.01 -4.71 19.20
CA ASN A 242 18.42 -5.61 18.21
C ASN A 242 19.37 -5.99 17.07
N GLU A 243 20.59 -5.48 17.06
CA GLU A 243 21.61 -5.86 16.09
C GLU A 243 21.82 -7.39 16.11
N GLY A 244 21.72 -8.02 14.93
CA GLY A 244 21.86 -9.47 14.77
C GLY A 244 20.70 -10.31 15.32
N LYS A 245 19.58 -9.69 15.71
CA LYS A 245 18.38 -10.36 16.26
C LYS A 245 17.17 -10.10 15.37
N ASN A 246 16.15 -10.96 15.47
CA ASN A 246 14.95 -10.90 14.64
C ASN A 246 13.71 -10.50 15.45
N ARG A 247 13.87 -9.58 16.40
CA ARG A 247 12.74 -9.08 17.20
C ARG A 247 12.08 -7.91 16.49
N LYS A 248 10.75 -7.83 16.61
CA LYS A 248 9.97 -6.68 16.16
C LYS A 248 9.75 -5.78 17.36
N LEU A 249 10.23 -4.54 17.30
CA LEU A 249 10.18 -3.59 18.42
C LEU A 249 9.39 -2.36 17.98
N ASN A 250 8.44 -1.95 18.81
CA ASN A 250 7.73 -0.68 18.67
C ASN A 250 7.93 0.14 19.94
N CYS A 251 7.95 1.47 19.83
CA CYS A 251 8.00 2.38 20.97
C CYS A 251 6.95 3.47 20.78
N ASN A 252 6.09 3.66 21.77
CA ASN A 252 5.08 4.71 21.78
C ASN A 252 5.28 5.58 23.03
N VAL A 253 5.30 6.89 22.84
CA VAL A 253 5.50 7.88 23.92
C VAL A 253 4.37 8.90 23.88
N TYR A 254 3.63 9.02 24.99
CA TYR A 254 2.54 9.98 25.15
C TYR A 254 2.73 10.80 26.43
N PHE A 255 1.99 11.90 26.57
CA PHE A 255 1.94 12.62 27.83
C PHE A 255 1.04 11.91 28.84
N SER A 256 1.44 11.92 30.11
CA SER A 256 0.61 11.38 31.19
C SER A 256 -0.41 12.41 31.68
N GLU A 257 -1.66 11.98 31.86
CA GLU A 257 -2.73 12.83 32.40
C GLU A 257 -2.56 13.10 33.90
N ASP A 258 -1.93 12.19 34.64
CA ASP A 258 -1.75 12.30 36.09
C ASP A 258 -0.43 12.99 36.49
N ASN A 259 0.31 13.49 35.50
CA ASN A 259 1.62 14.10 35.64
C ASN A 259 2.65 13.22 36.38
N LYS A 260 2.55 11.89 36.22
CA LYS A 260 3.58 10.92 36.61
C LYS A 260 4.08 10.17 35.39
N ASN A 261 5.28 9.61 35.50
CA ASN A 261 5.80 8.76 34.44
C ASN A 261 5.30 7.31 34.62
N HIS A 262 4.87 6.69 33.53
CA HIS A 262 4.46 5.29 33.48
C HIS A 262 5.13 4.60 32.29
N PHE A 263 5.47 3.34 32.49
CA PHE A 263 6.04 2.49 31.47
C PHE A 263 5.39 1.12 31.51
N TRP A 264 5.12 0.58 30.32
CA TRP A 264 4.74 -0.81 30.11
C TRP A 264 5.57 -1.42 29.00
N LEU A 265 6.06 -2.63 29.21
CA LEU A 265 6.56 -3.52 28.18
C LEU A 265 5.46 -4.51 27.83
N LEU A 266 5.04 -4.48 26.57
CA LEU A 266 4.00 -5.34 26.03
C LEU A 266 4.65 -6.38 25.11
N LYS A 267 4.29 -7.65 25.28
CA LYS A 267 4.64 -8.75 24.38
C LYS A 267 3.41 -9.14 23.58
N LYS A 268 3.56 -9.35 22.27
CA LYS A 268 2.45 -9.82 21.45
C LYS A 268 2.15 -11.28 21.76
N ARG A 269 0.88 -11.58 22.01
CA ARG A 269 0.41 -12.96 22.17
C ARG A 269 0.50 -13.67 20.81
N VAL A 270 1.04 -14.89 20.83
CA VAL A 270 1.17 -15.75 19.64
C VAL A 270 -0.19 -16.32 19.28
#